data_AF-A0AAN6ME54-F1
#
_entry.id   AF-A0AAN6ME54-F1
#
_cell.length_a   1.000
_cell.length_b   1.000
_cell.length_c   1.000
_cell.angle_alpha   90.00
_cell.angle_beta   90.00
_cell.angle_gamma   90.00
#
_symmetry.space_group_name_H-M   'P 1'
#
loop_
_entity.id
_entity.type
_entity.pdbx_description
1 polymer ?
#
loop_
_entity_poly.entity_id
_entity_poly.type
_entity_poly.pdbx_seq_one_letter_code
_entity_poly.pdbx_strand_id
1 'polypeptide(L)'
;MDPPPRPQSSLLTSPPELTPLEQEVLDEYERLAENMKKLATTLDHLASAPASDILDGLRTLERKTSLVLTLLKASVYSIVLQQEIHWG
;
A
#
# COMPACT_ATOMS: atom_id res chain seq x y z
N MET A 1 -12.50 47.07 -57.15
CA MET A 1 -11.22 46.89 -56.43
C MET A 1 -11.48 45.84 -55.38
N ASP A 2 -11.25 44.57 -55.71
CA ASP A 2 -11.35 43.47 -54.75
C ASP A 2 -10.18 43.53 -53.77
N PRO A 3 -10.39 43.25 -52.47
CA PRO A 3 -9.30 43.18 -51.51
C PRO A 3 -8.41 41.95 -51.81
N PRO A 4 -7.09 42.03 -51.58
CA PRO A 4 -6.18 40.92 -51.81
C PRO A 4 -6.48 39.75 -50.85
N PRO A 5 -6.32 38.50 -51.28
CA PRO A 5 -6.51 37.33 -50.42
C PRO A 5 -5.44 37.36 -49.32
N ARG A 6 -5.89 37.26 -48.06
CA ARG A 6 -4.99 37.18 -46.91
C ARG A 6 -4.25 35.84 -46.97
N PRO A 7 -2.91 35.82 -46.76
CA PRO A 7 -2.19 34.56 -46.62
C PRO A 7 -2.74 33.82 -45.40
N GLN A 8 -3.40 32.69 -45.66
CA GLN A 8 -3.90 31.80 -44.63
C GLN A 8 -2.69 31.31 -43.83
N SER A 9 -2.63 31.69 -42.55
CA SER A 9 -1.67 31.14 -41.60
C SER A 9 -1.95 29.65 -41.43
N SER A 10 -1.36 28.83 -42.30
CA SER A 10 -1.34 27.37 -42.20
C SER A 10 -0.42 26.88 -41.07
N LEU A 11 -0.11 27.74 -40.09
CA LEU A 11 0.77 27.44 -38.96
C LEU A 11 0.00 26.90 -37.74
N LEU A 12 -1.31 26.62 -37.88
CA LEU A 12 -2.06 25.82 -36.91
C LEU A 12 -1.69 24.33 -37.10
N THR A 13 -0.43 24.05 -36.77
CA THR A 13 0.08 22.85 -36.12
C THR A 13 -0.70 21.58 -36.44
N SER A 14 -0.43 20.99 -37.61
CA SER A 14 -0.48 19.54 -37.70
C SER A 14 0.49 19.01 -36.63
N PRO A 15 0.07 18.07 -35.77
CA PRO A 15 1.04 17.37 -34.92
C PRO A 15 2.13 16.81 -35.84
N PRO A 16 3.41 16.86 -35.43
CA PRO A 16 4.48 16.28 -36.23
C PRO A 16 4.05 14.85 -36.60
N GLU A 17 4.04 14.52 -37.90
CA GLU A 17 3.76 13.16 -38.34
C GLU A 17 4.83 12.27 -37.71
N LEU A 18 4.44 11.55 -36.66
CA LEU A 18 5.33 10.65 -35.95
C LEU A 18 5.74 9.54 -36.89
N THR A 19 7.04 9.22 -36.88
CA THR A 19 7.49 8.03 -37.57
C THR A 19 6.88 6.79 -36.90
N PRO A 20 6.66 5.68 -37.63
CA PRO A 20 6.05 4.48 -37.06
C PRO A 20 6.75 3.96 -35.79
N LEU A 21 8.08 4.10 -35.74
CA LEU A 21 8.88 3.72 -34.57
C LEU A 21 8.64 4.63 -33.37
N GLU A 22 8.50 5.95 -33.58
CA GLU A 22 8.24 6.89 -32.48
C GLU A 22 6.88 6.64 -31.84
N GLN A 23 5.86 6.28 -32.64
CA GLN A 23 4.54 5.90 -32.12
C GLN A 23 4.62 4.60 -31.30
N GLU A 24 5.28 3.56 -31.82
CA GLU A 24 5.44 2.28 -31.11
C GLU A 24 6.15 2.46 -29.75
N VAL A 25 7.19 3.29 -29.72
CA VAL A 25 7.93 3.60 -28.49
C VAL A 25 7.04 4.37 -27.50
N LEU A 26 6.25 5.34 -27.97
CA LEU A 26 5.30 6.07 -27.13
C LEU A 26 4.23 5.13 -26.53
N ASP A 27 3.69 4.23 -27.34
CA ASP A 27 2.68 3.26 -26.90
C ASP A 27 3.25 2.33 -25.81
N GLU A 28 4.50 1.88 -25.96
CA GLU A 28 5.17 1.06 -24.92
C GLU A 28 5.52 1.86 -23.66
N TYR A 29 5.90 3.14 -23.78
CA TYR A 29 6.10 4.00 -22.61
C TYR A 29 4.80 4.26 -21.87
N GLU A 30 3.69 4.48 -22.58
CA GLU A 30 2.37 4.66 -21.97
C GLU A 30 1.95 3.38 -21.22
N ARG A 31 2.12 2.22 -21.85
CA ARG A 31 1.85 0.93 -21.23
C ARG A 31 2.74 0.68 -20.00
N LEU A 32 4.03 1.00 -20.09
CA LEU A 32 4.96 0.87 -18.97
C LEU A 32 4.56 1.79 -17.81
N ALA A 33 4.22 3.04 -18.10
CA ALA A 33 3.79 4.00 -17.09
C ALA A 33 2.50 3.54 -16.40
N GLU A 34 1.56 2.98 -17.15
CA GLU A 34 0.34 2.42 -16.60
C GLU A 34 0.62 1.19 -15.73
N ASN A 35 1.52 0.31 -16.16
CA ASN A 35 1.97 -0.85 -15.39
C ASN A 35 2.66 -0.43 -14.09
N MET A 36 3.54 0.58 -14.12
CA MET A 36 4.20 1.12 -12.94
C MET A 36 3.20 1.74 -11.97
N LYS A 37 2.19 2.46 -12.47
CA LYS A 37 1.11 3.01 -11.65
C LYS A 37 0.31 1.91 -10.97
N LYS A 38 -0.09 0.87 -11.71
CA LYS A 38 -0.79 -0.30 -11.16
C LYS A 38 0.05 -0.97 -10.08
N LEU A 39 1.32 -1.25 -10.37
CA LEU A 39 2.25 -1.85 -9.42
C LEU A 39 2.38 -1.03 -8.13
N ALA A 40 2.58 0.29 -8.24
CA ALA A 40 2.67 1.18 -7.09
C ALA A 40 1.40 1.12 -6.23
N THR A 41 0.21 1.20 -6.85
CA THR A 41 -1.06 1.11 -6.12
C THR A 41 -1.27 -0.24 -5.44
N THR A 42 -0.88 -1.35 -6.09
CA THR A 42 -0.96 -2.69 -5.50
C THR A 42 -0.01 -2.84 -4.32
N LEU A 43 1.23 -2.33 -4.45
CA LEU A 43 2.21 -2.37 -3.36
C LEU A 43 1.76 -1.52 -2.16
N ASP A 44 1.21 -0.34 -2.40
CA ASP A 44 0.72 0.53 -1.34
C ASP A 44 -0.44 -0.11 -0.57
N HIS A 45 -1.39 -0.74 -1.28
CA HIS A 45 -2.48 -1.49 -0.67
C HIS A 45 -1.97 -2.70 0.13
N LEU A 46 -1.01 -3.46 -0.42
CA LEU A 46 -0.41 -4.61 0.27
C LEU A 46 0.39 -4.19 1.51
N ALA A 47 1.05 -3.04 1.48
CA ALA A 47 1.86 -2.57 2.61
C ALA A 47 1.01 -1.98 3.73
N SER A 48 -0.12 -1.34 3.41
CA SER A 48 -0.95 -0.61 4.37
C SER A 48 -2.04 -1.46 5.03
N ALA A 49 -2.85 -2.17 4.23
CA ALA A 49 -4.04 -2.84 4.75
C ALA A 49 -3.74 -4.03 5.68
N PRO A 50 -3.04 -5.09 5.24
CA PRO A 50 -2.83 -6.28 6.08
C PRO A 50 -1.90 -6.01 7.27
N ALA A 51 -1.02 -5.01 7.20
CA ALA A 51 -0.09 -4.71 8.28
C ALA A 51 -0.82 -4.21 9.54
N SER A 52 -1.87 -3.38 9.38
CA SER A 52 -2.63 -2.84 10.52
C SER A 52 -3.45 -3.93 11.22
N ASP A 53 -4.18 -4.75 10.46
CA ASP A 53 -5.01 -5.83 10.99
C ASP A 53 -4.19 -6.88 11.76
N ILE A 54 -3.01 -7.23 11.23
CA ILE A 54 -2.08 -8.14 11.90
C ILE A 54 -1.60 -7.54 13.22
N LEU A 55 -1.24 -6.26 13.24
CA LEU A 55 -0.73 -5.58 14.43
C LEU A 55 -1.82 -5.50 15.52
N ASP A 56 -3.05 -5.17 15.14
CA ASP A 56 -4.21 -5.16 16.06
C ASP A 56 -4.54 -6.56 16.59
N GLY A 57 -4.43 -7.58 15.74
CA GLY A 57 -4.55 -8.98 16.12
C GLY A 57 -3.49 -9.39 17.15
N LEU A 58 -2.22 -9.05 16.90
CA LEU A 58 -1.11 -9.33 17.81
C LEU A 58 -1.26 -8.60 19.15
N ARG A 59 -1.68 -7.32 19.14
CA ARG A 59 -1.94 -6.55 20.36
C ARG A 59 -3.08 -7.14 21.19
N THR A 60 -4.13 -7.61 20.52
CA THR A 60 -5.24 -8.31 21.18
C THR A 60 -4.78 -9.64 21.78
N LEU A 61 -3.95 -10.38 21.05
CA LEU A 61 -3.40 -11.65 21.50
C LEU A 61 -2.51 -11.45 22.73
N GLU A 62 -1.58 -10.49 22.68
CA GLU A 62 -0.71 -10.11 23.80
C GLU A 62 -1.50 -9.82 25.08
N ARG A 63 -2.56 -9.01 24.98
CA ARG A 63 -3.40 -8.68 26.15
C ARG A 63 -4.06 -9.92 26.75
N LYS A 64 -4.57 -10.81 25.90
CA LYS A 64 -5.23 -12.05 26.35
C LYS A 64 -4.24 -13.02 26.98
N THR A 65 -3.10 -13.24 26.34
CA THR A 65 -2.07 -14.17 26.87
C THR A 65 -1.42 -13.62 28.13
N SER A 66 -1.19 -12.31 28.22
CA SER A 66 -0.69 -11.66 29.44
C SER A 66 -1.65 -11.80 30.62
N LEU A 67 -2.97 -11.68 30.38
CA LEU A 67 -3.97 -11.95 31.40
C LEU A 67 -3.94 -13.41 31.84
N VAL A 68 -3.93 -14.36 30.91
CA VAL A 68 -3.83 -15.80 31.22
C VAL A 68 -2.57 -16.11 32.02
N LEU A 69 -1.42 -15.56 31.63
CA LEU A 69 -0.14 -15.74 32.32
C LEU A 69 -0.18 -15.14 33.74
N THR A 70 -0.79 -13.96 33.89
CA THR A 70 -0.94 -13.30 35.20
C THR A 70 -1.82 -14.13 36.13
N LEU A 71 -2.96 -14.61 35.64
CA LEU A 71 -3.87 -15.47 36.41
C LEU A 71 -3.21 -16.80 36.77
N LEU A 72 -2.47 -17.41 35.84
CA LEU A 72 -1.71 -18.62 36.10
C LEU A 72 -0.66 -18.38 37.18
N LYS A 73 0.11 -17.30 37.07
CA LYS A 73 1.12 -16.93 38.06
C LYS A 73 0.46 -16.72 39.44
N ALA A 74 -0.61 -15.93 39.52
CA ALA A 74 -1.33 -15.71 40.77
C ALA A 74 -1.85 -17.02 41.38
N SER A 75 -2.41 -17.91 40.56
CA SER A 75 -2.88 -19.24 40.98
C SER A 75 -1.74 -20.08 41.57
N VAL A 76 -0.62 -20.19 40.86
CA VAL A 76 0.55 -20.95 41.31
C VAL A 76 1.13 -20.37 42.60
N TYR A 77 1.30 -19.04 42.68
CA TYR A 77 1.80 -18.39 43.90
C TYR A 77 0.88 -18.63 45.10
N SER A 78 -0.44 -18.55 44.90
CA SER A 78 -1.41 -18.85 45.96
C SER A 78 -1.27 -20.28 46.47
N ILE A 79 -1.14 -21.26 45.57
CA ILE A 79 -1.01 -22.67 45.93
C ILE A 79 0.28 -22.92 46.70
N VAL A 80 1.41 -22.40 46.22
CA VAL A 80 2.72 -22.58 46.87
C VAL A 80 2.72 -21.95 48.27
N LEU A 81 2.21 -20.73 48.41
CA LEU A 81 2.14 -20.05 49.70
C LEU A 81 1.25 -20.79 50.69
N GLN A 82 0.10 -21.30 50.24
CA GLN A 82 -0.79 -22.10 51.10
C GLN A 82 -0.10 -23.39 51.59
N GLN A 83 0.74 -24.02 50.77
CA GLN A 83 1.51 -25.20 51.17
C GLN A 83 2.61 -24.85 52.18
N GLU A 84 3.32 -23.74 51.99
CA GLU A 84 4.33 -23.26 52.94
C GLU A 84 3.72 -22.95 54.31
N ILE A 85 2.55 -22.30 54.35
CA ILE A 85 1.84 -22.02 55.61
C ILE A 85 1.33 -23.31 56.28
N HIS A 86 0.91 -24.30 55.51
CA HIS A 86 0.42 -25.57 56.05
C HIS A 86 1.56 -26.47 56.58
N TRP A 87 2.77 -26.35 56.02
CA TRP A 87 3.92 -27.18 56.40
C TRP A 87 4.99 -26.47 57.25
N GLY A 88 4.92 -25.15 57.40
CA GLY A 88 5.77 -24.34 58.29
C GLY A 88 5.15 -24.13 59.67
#